data_AF-A0A1S6JCV1-F1
#
_entry.id   AF-A0A1S6JCV1-F1
#
_cell.length_a   1.000
_cell.length_b   1.000
_cell.length_c   1.000
_cell.angle_alpha   90.00
_cell.angle_beta   90.00
_cell.angle_gamma   90.00
#
_symmetry.space_group_name_H-M   'P 1'
#
loop_
_entity.id
_entity.type
_entity.pdbx_description
1 polymer ?
#
loop_
_entity_poly.entity_id
_entity_poly.type
_entity_poly.pdbx_seq_one_letter_code
_entity_poly.pdbx_strand_id
1 'polypeptide(L)' 'MPTAKKPITRRKTKPLAPEPAKCPDCDGKGETRETVRVGARKGRVTDDHQTALCLTCIGTGQATD' A
#
# COMPACT_ATOMS: atom_id res chain seq x y z
N MET A 1 13.16 -42.32 41.59
CA MET A 1 13.40 -42.31 40.13
C MET A 1 12.97 -40.93 39.60
N PRO A 2 13.88 -40.01 39.24
CA PRO A 2 13.48 -38.71 38.72
C PRO A 2 13.17 -38.81 37.21
N THR A 3 11.94 -38.46 36.82
CA THR A 3 11.53 -38.43 35.41
C THR A 3 12.08 -37.18 34.73
N ALA A 4 12.84 -37.36 33.66
CA ALA A 4 13.43 -36.28 32.86
C ALA A 4 12.36 -35.45 32.14
N LYS A 5 12.38 -34.12 32.32
CA LYS A 5 11.49 -33.19 31.60
C LYS A 5 12.04 -32.91 30.20
N LYS A 6 11.18 -33.10 29.19
CA LYS A 6 11.49 -32.90 27.77
C LYS A 6 11.81 -31.41 27.51
N PRO A 7 12.92 -31.07 26.82
CA PRO A 7 13.27 -29.68 26.58
C PRO A 7 12.30 -29.06 25.57
N ILE A 8 11.64 -27.97 25.97
CA ILE A 8 10.80 -27.16 25.07
C ILE A 8 11.75 -26.27 24.27
N THR A 9 11.98 -26.61 23.02
CA THR A 9 12.73 -25.77 22.08
C THR A 9 11.90 -24.53 21.77
N ARG A 10 12.27 -23.38 22.34
CA ARG A 10 11.63 -22.09 22.08
C ARG A 10 11.87 -21.72 20.62
N ARG A 11 10.83 -21.84 19.78
CA ARG A 11 10.88 -21.46 18.37
C ARG A 11 11.16 -19.96 18.32
N LYS A 12 12.34 -19.57 17.82
CA LYS A 12 12.68 -18.15 17.60
C LYS A 12 11.75 -17.61 16.52
N THR A 13 10.81 -16.76 16.90
CA THR A 13 10.06 -15.90 15.98
C THR A 13 11.07 -14.99 15.30
N LYS A 14 11.20 -15.09 13.97
CA LYS A 14 11.97 -14.10 13.21
C LYS A 14 11.29 -12.73 13.39
N PRO A 15 12.04 -11.63 13.57
CA PRO A 15 11.45 -10.31 13.53
C PRO A 15 10.77 -10.13 12.18
N LEU A 16 9.52 -9.69 12.19
CA LEU A 16 8.80 -9.31 10.98
C LEU A 16 9.57 -8.13 10.36
N ALA A 17 9.86 -8.19 9.06
CA ALA A 17 10.48 -7.07 8.37
C ALA A 17 9.61 -5.81 8.57
N PRO A 18 10.21 -4.61 8.71
CA PRO A 18 9.44 -3.38 8.85
C PRO A 18 8.53 -3.22 7.63
N GLU A 19 7.27 -2.85 7.88
CA GLU A 19 6.34 -2.55 6.79
C GLU A 19 6.87 -1.34 5.99
N PRO A 20 6.82 -1.41 4.66
CA PRO A 20 7.24 -0.32 3.79
C PRO A 20 6.37 0.92 4.05
N ALA A 21 7.01 2.09 4.07
CA ALA A 21 6.30 3.35 4.31
C ALA A 21 5.25 3.59 3.20
N LYS A 22 4.16 4.27 3.56
CA LYS A 22 3.12 4.62 2.59
C LYS A 22 3.62 5.66 1.61
N CYS A 23 3.21 5.56 0.34
CA CYS A 23 3.46 6.60 -0.64
C CYS A 23 2.77 7.91 -0.23
N PRO A 24 3.49 9.06 -0.17
CA PRO A 24 2.92 10.33 0.29
C PRO A 24 1.92 10.94 -0.69
N ASP A 25 2.01 10.64 -1.98
CA ASP A 25 1.13 11.25 -3.00
C ASP A 25 -0.24 10.58 -3.14
N CYS A 26 -0.34 9.30 -2.76
CA CYS A 26 -1.59 8.55 -2.86
C CYS A 26 -2.04 7.95 -1.52
N ASP A 27 -1.41 8.34 -0.40
CA ASP A 27 -1.67 7.81 0.95
C ASP A 27 -1.64 6.28 1.03
N GLY A 28 -0.83 5.68 0.17
CA GLY A 28 -0.69 4.24 0.01
C GLY A 28 -1.84 3.51 -0.69
N LYS A 29 -2.73 4.23 -1.40
CA LYS A 29 -3.75 3.61 -2.25
C LYS A 29 -3.17 3.01 -3.54
N GLY A 30 -2.06 3.55 -4.04
CA GLY A 30 -1.50 3.17 -5.35
C GLY A 30 -2.21 3.83 -6.53
N GLU A 31 -3.31 4.54 -6.30
CA GLU A 31 -4.10 5.21 -7.32
C GLU A 31 -4.54 6.60 -6.84
N THR A 32 -4.73 7.51 -7.79
CA THR A 32 -5.31 8.84 -7.57
C THR A 32 -6.69 8.89 -8.22
N ARG A 33 -7.60 9.68 -7.63
CA ARG A 33 -8.97 9.85 -8.13
C ARG A 33 -9.12 11.22 -8.77
N GLU A 34 -9.47 11.25 -10.05
CA GLU A 34 -9.69 12.48 -10.79
C GLU A 34 -11.14 12.55 -11.30
N THR A 35 -11.69 13.75 -11.38
CA THR A 35 -13.07 13.94 -11.88
C THR A 35 -13.04 14.00 -13.41
N VAL A 36 -13.94 13.26 -14.04
CA VAL A 36 -13.98 13.21 -15.51
C VAL A 36 -14.44 14.55 -16.07
N ARG A 37 -13.74 15.03 -17.10
CA ARG A 37 -14.10 16.25 -17.83
C ARG A 37 -14.34 15.93 -19.30
N VAL A 38 -15.49 16.32 -19.82
CA VAL A 38 -15.90 16.00 -21.21
C VAL A 38 -16.09 17.26 -22.07
N GLY A 39 -15.73 17.17 -23.35
CA GLY A 39 -15.88 18.26 -24.32
C GLY A 39 -14.58 19.05 -24.58
N ALA A 40 -14.65 20.01 -25.50
CA ALA A 40 -13.46 20.73 -25.96
C ALA A 40 -12.90 21.71 -24.93
N ARG A 41 -11.58 22.00 -25.03
CA ARG A 41 -10.84 22.93 -24.19
C ARG A 41 -10.88 22.56 -22.69
N LYS A 42 -11.54 23.37 -21.86
CA LYS A 42 -11.58 23.18 -20.40
C LYS A 42 -12.53 22.07 -19.96
N GLY A 43 -13.34 21.54 -20.87
CA GLY A 43 -14.32 20.49 -20.60
C GLY A 43 -15.42 20.93 -19.62
N ARG A 44 -16.44 20.09 -19.50
CA ARG A 44 -17.45 20.16 -18.44
C ARG A 44 -17.16 19.07 -17.42
N VAL A 45 -17.18 19.45 -16.14
CA VAL A 45 -17.04 18.51 -15.02
C VAL A 45 -18.27 17.62 -14.98
N THR A 46 -18.08 16.30 -14.85
CA THR A 46 -19.17 15.34 -14.64
C THR A 46 -19.16 14.85 -13.19
N ASP A 47 -20.21 14.14 -12.78
CA ASP A 47 -20.27 13.48 -11.47
C ASP A 47 -19.45 12.18 -11.42
N ASP A 48 -18.89 11.77 -12.56
CA ASP A 48 -18.07 10.57 -12.67
C ASP A 48 -16.61 10.83 -12.29
N HIS A 49 -15.96 9.76 -11.82
CA HIS A 49 -14.54 9.79 -11.48
C HIS A 49 -13.79 8.69 -12.21
N GLN A 50 -12.55 9.01 -12.57
CA GLN A 50 -11.57 8.04 -13.04
C GLN A 50 -10.51 7.81 -11.96
N THR A 51 -10.08 6.57 -11.86
CA THR A 51 -8.89 6.21 -11.11
C THR A 51 -7.71 6.15 -12.06
N ALA A 52 -6.65 6.87 -11.70
CA ALA A 52 -5.38 6.86 -12.41
C ALA A 52 -4.32 6.17 -11.54
N LEU A 53 -3.38 5.49 -12.18
CA LEU A 53 -2.23 4.91 -11.50
C LEU A 53 -1.43 6.03 -10.82
N CYS A 54 -1.10 5.87 -9.53
CA CYS A 54 -0.17 6.80 -8.88
C CYS A 54 1.21 6.64 -9.50
N LEU A 55 1.68 7.69 -10.18
CA LEU A 55 2.93 7.67 -10.92
C LEU A 55 4.16 7.67 -10.01
N THR A 56 4.04 8.17 -8.77
CA THR A 56 5.13 8.18 -7.81
C THR A 56 5.51 6.77 -7.37
N CYS A 57 4.52 5.97 -6.96
CA CYS A 57 4.75 4.61 -6.47
C CYS A 57 4.48 3.52 -7.52
N ILE A 58 4.11 3.91 -8.74
CA ILE A 58 3.74 3.00 -9.85
C ILE A 58 2.70 1.96 -9.40
N GLY A 59 1.67 2.40 -8.67
CA GLY A 59 0.61 1.49 -8.21
C GLY A 59 0.88 0.68 -6.94
N THR A 60 2.10 0.71 -6.39
CA THR A 60 2.44 -0.12 -5.22
C THR A 60 1.85 0.37 -3.90
N GLY A 61 1.50 1.66 -3.82
CA GLY A 61 1.09 2.31 -2.57
C GLY A 61 2.24 2.48 -1.56
N GLN A 62 3.47 2.13 -1.93
CA GLN A 62 4.63 2.21 -1.05
C GLN A 62 5.51 3.38 -1.47
N ALA A 63 6.21 3.98 -0.51
CA ALA A 63 7.25 4.93 -0.81
C ALA A 63 8.37 4.21 -1.60
N THR A 64 8.75 4.78 -2.73
CA THR A 64 10.00 4.45 -3.39
C THR A 64 11.11 5.12 -2.58
N ASP A 65 11.86 4.34 -1.81
CA ASP A 65 13.10 4.77 -1.13
C ASP A 65 14.05 5.53 -2.09
#